data_AF-A0A7V9ZRF3-F1
#
_entry.id   AF-A0A7V9ZRF3-F1
#
_cell.length_a   1.000
_cell.length_b   1.000
_cell.length_c   1.000
_cell.angle_alpha   90.00
_cell.angle_beta   90.00
_cell.angle_gamma   90.00
#
_symmetry.space_group_name_H-M   'P 1'
#
loop_
_entity.id
_entity.type
_entity.pdbx_description
1 polymer ?
#
loop_
_entity_poly.entity_id
_entity_poly.type
_entity_poly.pdbx_seq_one_letter_code
_entity_poly.pdbx_strand_id
1 'polypeptide(L)'
;MKAKHYLRRFPIVPLFALCCLTLLWLPGTASAQYSSEQTISLSSFRPNATAEASRYRLRDGDVIMLTQEARSTIAPDMVEVVLNTASGVTWWKEIKLTIATRLGPDDYQVDKRITIQARSTQDRRHGPTLPLIFNIRRMESAYGGIVFSKAKFLGEHKEVYFLSAFDLLSGNMGGKRLTFTWQVD
;
A
#
# COMPACT_ATOMS: atom_id res chain seq x y z
N MET A 1 -35.42 -73.80 -25.24
CA MET A 1 -35.58 -72.71 -26.25
C MET A 1 -36.60 -71.69 -25.76
N LYS A 2 -36.16 -70.46 -25.45
CA LYS A 2 -36.78 -69.15 -25.76
C LYS A 2 -36.29 -68.11 -24.74
N ALA A 3 -35.59 -67.12 -25.28
CA ALA A 3 -35.14 -65.91 -24.61
C ALA A 3 -36.28 -64.88 -24.54
N LYS A 4 -36.25 -63.96 -23.57
CA LYS A 4 -35.94 -62.52 -23.80
C LYS A 4 -36.47 -61.56 -22.70
N HIS A 5 -35.66 -60.52 -22.54
CA HIS A 5 -35.96 -59.12 -22.15
C HIS A 5 -36.05 -58.72 -20.67
N TYR A 6 -34.90 -58.22 -20.20
CA TYR A 6 -34.75 -57.15 -19.22
C TYR A 6 -35.49 -55.87 -19.63
N LEU A 7 -36.13 -55.20 -18.66
CA LEU A 7 -36.29 -53.75 -18.66
C LEU A 7 -36.27 -53.21 -17.22
N ARG A 8 -35.26 -52.36 -17.00
CA ARG A 8 -34.99 -51.59 -15.79
C ARG A 8 -36.10 -50.57 -15.53
N ARG A 9 -36.48 -50.38 -14.26
CA ARG A 9 -37.09 -49.12 -13.79
C ARG A 9 -36.28 -48.58 -12.62
N PHE A 10 -35.86 -47.33 -12.78
CA PHE A 10 -35.07 -46.51 -11.87
C PHE A 10 -35.86 -46.19 -10.59
N PRO A 11 -35.22 -46.18 -9.40
CA PRO A 11 -35.70 -45.39 -8.29
C PRO A 11 -35.07 -43.99 -8.28
N ILE A 12 -35.98 -43.06 -8.04
CA ILE A 12 -35.86 -41.63 -7.77
C ILE A 12 -34.92 -41.39 -6.56
N VAL A 13 -33.91 -40.54 -6.80
CA VAL A 13 -33.29 -39.51 -5.93
C VAL A 13 -33.27 -39.74 -4.41
N PRO A 14 -32.10 -39.54 -3.77
CA PRO A 14 -32.03 -38.55 -2.70
C PRO A 14 -30.94 -37.51 -2.96
N LEU A 15 -31.38 -36.26 -3.06
CA LEU A 15 -30.60 -35.04 -3.20
C LEU A 15 -30.55 -34.38 -1.83
N PHE A 16 -29.75 -34.88 -0.89
CA PHE A 16 -29.49 -34.18 0.37
C PHE A 16 -28.24 -34.79 1.03
N ALA A 17 -27.10 -34.12 0.84
CA ALA A 17 -25.95 -34.05 1.77
C ALA A 17 -24.66 -33.73 0.98
N LEU A 18 -24.62 -32.57 0.32
CA LEU A 18 -23.36 -32.06 -0.25
C LEU A 18 -23.33 -30.54 -0.14
N CYS A 19 -23.28 -30.00 1.08
CA CYS A 19 -23.11 -28.55 1.28
C CYS A 19 -22.63 -28.14 2.69
N CYS A 20 -21.78 -28.93 3.35
CA CYS A 20 -21.26 -28.55 4.69
C CYS A 20 -19.73 -28.64 4.85
N LEU A 21 -18.96 -28.56 3.75
CA LEU A 21 -17.49 -28.63 3.85
C LEU A 21 -16.73 -27.69 2.90
N THR A 22 -17.30 -26.51 2.60
CA THR A 22 -16.61 -25.46 1.83
C THR A 22 -16.53 -24.09 2.54
N LEU A 23 -16.89 -24.01 3.83
CA LEU A 23 -16.96 -22.72 4.57
C LEU A 23 -15.73 -22.40 5.46
N LEU A 24 -14.58 -23.04 5.27
CA LEU A 24 -13.37 -22.78 6.09
C LEU A 24 -12.13 -22.33 5.30
N TRP A 25 -12.33 -21.80 4.09
CA TRP A 25 -11.29 -21.08 3.34
C TRP A 25 -11.77 -19.68 2.96
N LEU A 26 -12.25 -18.93 3.95
CA LEU A 26 -12.19 -17.48 3.85
C LEU A 26 -10.71 -17.11 4.01
N PRO A 27 -10.04 -16.51 3.01
CA PRO A 27 -8.72 -15.95 3.24
C PRO A 27 -8.86 -14.97 4.39
N GLY A 28 -8.19 -15.27 5.52
CA GLY A 28 -8.10 -14.35 6.64
C GLY A 28 -7.56 -13.03 6.09
N THR A 29 -8.42 -12.01 6.03
CA THR A 29 -8.04 -10.66 5.66
C THR A 29 -7.21 -10.09 6.81
N ALA A 30 -5.93 -10.41 6.83
CA ALA A 30 -5.03 -9.98 7.88
C ALA A 30 -4.74 -8.48 7.75
N SER A 31 -5.04 -7.71 8.79
CA SER A 31 -4.46 -6.39 8.99
C SER A 31 -2.93 -6.51 8.99
N ALA A 32 -2.21 -5.59 8.33
CA ALA A 32 -0.76 -5.54 8.46
C ALA A 32 -0.41 -4.75 9.71
N GLN A 33 0.32 -5.38 10.62
CA GLN A 33 0.99 -4.66 11.69
C GLN A 33 2.35 -4.21 11.18
N TYR A 34 2.62 -2.92 11.29
CA TYR A 34 3.93 -2.34 11.01
C TYR A 34 4.64 -2.16 12.33
N SER A 35 5.78 -2.84 12.47
CA SER A 35 6.68 -2.60 13.59
C SER A 35 7.38 -1.24 13.42
N SER A 36 7.94 -0.71 14.50
CA SER A 36 8.80 0.47 14.48
C SER A 36 9.90 0.45 13.40
N GLU A 37 10.31 -0.73 12.94
CA GLU A 37 11.34 -0.89 11.90
C GLU A 37 10.82 -0.68 10.47
N GLN A 38 9.51 -0.81 10.27
CA GLN A 38 8.83 -0.62 8.99
C GLN A 38 8.13 0.74 8.91
N THR A 39 7.97 1.40 10.05
CA THR A 39 7.53 2.80 10.13
C THR A 39 8.69 3.71 9.72
N ILE A 40 8.51 4.49 8.65
CA ILE A 40 9.47 5.50 8.22
C ILE A 40 9.03 6.85 8.78
N SER A 41 9.96 7.59 9.41
CA SER A 41 9.67 8.95 9.87
C SER A 41 10.14 9.97 8.83
N LEU A 42 9.36 11.05 8.67
CA LEU A 42 9.74 12.18 7.82
C LEU A 42 11.08 12.80 8.26
N SER A 43 11.40 12.72 9.56
CA SER A 43 12.69 13.17 10.10
C SER A 43 13.90 12.38 9.59
N SER A 44 13.70 11.17 9.08
CA SER A 44 14.75 10.37 8.43
C SER A 44 15.14 10.94 7.07
N PHE A 45 14.31 11.83 6.51
CA PHE A 45 14.55 12.55 5.27
C PHE A 45 15.08 13.97 5.52
N ARG A 46 15.94 14.17 6.52
CA ARG A 46 16.59 15.46 6.75
C ARG A 46 17.72 15.69 5.74
N PRO A 47 17.65 16.76 4.92
CA PRO A 47 18.73 17.11 4.03
C PRO A 47 20.00 17.43 4.83
N ASN A 48 21.17 17.01 4.34
CA ASN A 48 22.39 17.70 4.76
C ASN A 48 22.28 19.16 4.27
N ALA A 49 22.97 20.11 4.90
CA ALA A 49 22.80 21.55 4.64
C ALA A 49 23.05 22.01 3.19
N THR A 50 23.41 21.09 2.28
CA THR A 50 23.73 21.35 0.87
C THR A 50 22.81 20.66 -0.15
N ALA A 51 21.84 19.85 0.28
CA ALA A 51 21.00 19.07 -0.64
C ALA A 51 19.51 19.44 -0.54
N GLU A 52 18.89 19.87 -1.64
CA GLU A 52 17.42 20.05 -1.75
C GLU A 52 16.64 18.72 -1.71
N ALA A 53 17.37 17.59 -1.73
CA ALA A 53 16.83 16.25 -1.70
C ALA A 53 17.46 15.44 -0.56
N SER A 54 16.63 14.75 0.23
CA SER A 54 17.11 13.87 1.28
C SER A 54 16.92 12.41 0.91
N ARG A 55 17.98 11.61 1.06
CA ARG A 55 17.95 10.16 0.82
C ARG A 55 17.91 9.43 2.15
N TYR A 56 17.01 8.46 2.25
CA TYR A 56 16.92 7.57 3.37
C TYR A 56 17.21 6.14 2.91
N ARG A 57 18.25 5.53 3.48
CA ARG A 57 18.59 4.14 3.27
C ARG A 57 17.85 3.28 4.28
N LEU A 58 17.03 2.38 3.78
CA LEU A 58 16.20 1.47 4.55
C LEU A 58 16.98 0.19 4.84
N ARG A 59 16.49 -0.58 5.82
CA ARG A 59 17.22 -1.73 6.36
C ARG A 59 17.42 -2.86 5.35
N ASP A 60 16.47 -3.05 4.44
CA ASP A 60 16.54 -4.10 3.42
C ASP A 60 17.42 -3.71 2.21
N GLY A 61 18.04 -2.53 2.25
CA GLY A 61 18.87 -2.01 1.16
C GLY A 61 18.15 -1.03 0.24
N ASP A 62 16.83 -0.89 0.33
CA ASP A 62 16.09 0.10 -0.42
C ASP A 62 16.61 1.52 -0.11
N VAL A 63 16.58 2.40 -1.12
CA VAL A 63 16.89 3.81 -0.93
C VAL A 63 15.75 4.65 -1.49
N ILE A 64 15.12 5.45 -0.62
CA ILE A 64 14.07 6.39 -1.03
C ILE A 64 14.60 7.81 -0.88
N MET A 65 14.48 8.60 -1.94
CA MET A 65 14.74 10.03 -1.92
C MET A 65 13.44 10.80 -1.80
N LEU A 66 13.39 11.77 -0.89
CA LEU A 66 12.29 12.72 -0.79
C LEU A 66 12.74 14.07 -1.32
N THR A 67 11.97 14.62 -2.26
CA THR A 67 12.03 16.04 -2.65
C THR A 67 10.73 16.73 -2.25
N GLN A 68 10.84 18.00 -1.86
CA GLN A 68 9.73 18.80 -1.38
C GLN A 68 9.66 20.10 -2.16
N GLU A 69 8.48 20.42 -2.69
CA GLU A 69 8.25 21.63 -3.47
C GLU A 69 7.00 22.34 -2.91
N ALA A 70 7.11 23.63 -2.61
CA ALA A 70 5.91 24.43 -2.28
C ALA A 70 5.05 24.58 -3.53
N ARG A 71 3.74 24.34 -3.43
CA ARG A 71 2.81 24.45 -4.56
C ARG A 71 1.64 25.34 -4.20
N SER A 72 1.56 26.49 -4.87
CA SER A 72 0.46 27.45 -4.73
C SER A 72 -0.90 26.87 -5.11
N THR A 73 -0.94 25.81 -5.93
CA THR A 73 -2.16 25.11 -6.32
C THR A 73 -2.68 24.12 -5.27
N ILE A 74 -1.90 23.83 -4.22
CA ILE A 74 -2.27 22.91 -3.15
C ILE A 74 -2.63 23.73 -1.92
N ALA A 75 -3.82 23.50 -1.37
CA ALA A 75 -4.27 24.21 -0.17
C ALA A 75 -3.35 23.93 1.03
N PRO A 76 -3.20 24.87 1.98
CA PRO A 76 -2.28 24.71 3.12
C PRO A 76 -2.57 23.53 4.04
N ASP A 77 -3.77 22.98 4.02
CA ASP A 77 -4.19 21.79 4.78
C ASP A 77 -4.10 20.48 3.98
N MET A 78 -3.76 20.59 2.69
CA MET A 78 -3.58 19.46 1.78
C MET A 78 -2.11 19.20 1.48
N VAL A 79 -1.82 17.96 1.12
CA VAL A 79 -0.52 17.56 0.57
C VAL A 79 -0.74 16.81 -0.71
N GLU A 80 0.17 17.01 -1.65
CA GLU A 80 0.25 16.25 -2.88
C GLU A 80 1.44 15.28 -2.79
N VAL A 81 1.23 14.01 -3.09
CA VAL A 81 2.27 12.98 -3.03
C VAL A 81 2.41 12.31 -4.38
N VAL A 82 3.65 12.24 -4.86
CA VAL A 82 4.03 11.62 -6.12
C VAL A 82 5.02 10.49 -5.85
N LEU A 83 4.86 9.38 -6.57
CA LEU A 83 5.81 8.28 -6.57
C LEU A 83 6.54 8.22 -7.91
N ASN A 84 7.86 8.18 -7.84
CA ASN A 84 8.77 7.96 -8.96
C ASN A 84 9.73 6.80 -8.65
N THR A 85 10.39 6.31 -9.69
CA THR A 85 11.47 5.33 -9.57
C THR A 85 12.63 5.71 -10.47
N ALA A 86 13.85 5.45 -10.04
CA ALA A 86 15.03 5.56 -10.88
C ALA A 86 15.05 4.46 -11.96
N SER A 87 15.83 4.67 -13.02
CA SER A 87 15.92 3.76 -14.17
C SER A 87 16.43 2.35 -13.85
N GLY A 88 17.15 2.18 -12.73
CA GLY A 88 17.71 0.90 -12.28
C GLY A 88 16.81 0.09 -11.35
N VAL A 89 15.65 0.62 -10.94
CA VAL A 89 14.70 -0.07 -10.07
C VAL A 89 13.98 -1.15 -10.88
N THR A 90 13.97 -2.38 -10.35
CA THR A 90 13.49 -3.56 -11.09
C THR A 90 12.12 -4.05 -10.64
N TRP A 91 11.67 -3.65 -9.44
CA TRP A 91 10.37 -4.01 -8.90
C TRP A 91 9.36 -2.88 -9.09
N TRP A 92 8.10 -3.24 -9.28
CA TRP A 92 6.99 -2.28 -9.33
C TRP A 92 6.80 -1.68 -7.95
N LYS A 93 6.56 -0.37 -7.89
CA LYS A 93 6.39 0.36 -6.63
C LYS A 93 4.99 0.98 -6.59
N GLU A 94 4.41 1.03 -5.40
CA GLU A 94 3.11 1.63 -5.18
C GLU A 94 3.07 2.36 -3.84
N ILE A 95 2.37 3.49 -3.82
CA ILE A 95 1.97 4.18 -2.61
C ILE A 95 0.45 4.12 -2.45
N LYS A 96 0.00 3.89 -1.22
CA LYS A 96 -1.42 3.78 -0.85
C LYS A 96 -1.75 4.73 0.28
N LEU A 97 -2.89 5.42 0.19
CA LEU A 97 -3.53 6.07 1.33
C LEU A 97 -4.40 5.06 2.04
N THR A 98 -4.20 4.93 3.35
CA THR A 98 -4.94 3.99 4.18
C THR A 98 -5.25 4.61 5.54
N ILE A 99 -6.14 3.98 6.28
CA ILE A 99 -6.35 4.25 7.70
C ILE A 99 -5.74 3.14 8.53
N ALA A 100 -5.21 3.50 9.69
CA ALA A 100 -4.65 2.54 10.63
C ALA A 100 -5.35 2.65 11.99
N THR A 101 -5.09 1.67 12.84
CA THR A 101 -5.29 1.78 14.28
C THR A 101 -3.92 2.00 14.90
N ARG A 102 -3.78 3.07 15.69
CA ARG A 102 -2.55 3.30 16.44
C ARG A 102 -2.50 2.36 17.64
N LEU A 103 -1.47 1.52 17.70
CA LEU A 103 -1.24 0.58 18.81
C LEU A 103 -0.25 1.15 19.84
N GLY A 104 0.64 2.04 19.42
CA GLY A 104 1.63 2.70 20.25
C GLY A 104 2.16 3.99 19.63
N PRO A 105 3.19 4.63 20.21
CA PRO A 105 3.76 5.86 19.66
C PRO A 105 4.16 5.75 18.18
N ASP A 106 4.80 4.63 17.81
CA ASP A 106 5.33 4.36 16.46
C ASP A 106 4.81 3.05 15.85
N ASP A 107 3.87 2.38 16.53
CA ASP A 107 3.28 1.12 16.10
C ASP A 107 1.87 1.32 15.56
N TYR A 108 1.65 0.88 14.32
CA TYR A 108 0.39 1.04 13.62
C TYR A 108 -0.08 -0.29 13.04
N GLN A 109 -1.37 -0.58 13.20
CA GLN A 109 -2.04 -1.67 12.52
C GLN A 109 -2.88 -1.11 11.39
N VAL A 110 -2.43 -1.29 10.16
CA VAL A 110 -3.17 -0.86 8.97
C VAL A 110 -4.25 -1.89 8.67
N ASP A 111 -5.48 -1.40 8.51
CA ASP A 111 -6.55 -2.23 7.95
C ASP A 111 -6.39 -2.27 6.42
N LYS A 112 -5.86 -3.38 5.92
CA LYS A 112 -5.65 -3.60 4.47
C LYS A 112 -6.95 -3.55 3.66
N ARG A 113 -8.12 -3.71 4.31
CA ARG A 113 -9.42 -3.57 3.64
C ARG A 113 -9.73 -2.12 3.29
N ILE A 114 -9.05 -1.16 3.92
CA ILE A 114 -9.35 0.27 3.79
C ILE A 114 -8.19 0.95 3.08
N THR A 115 -8.15 0.75 1.76
CA THR A 115 -7.36 1.57 0.84
C THR A 115 -8.26 2.66 0.29
N ILE A 116 -7.94 3.93 0.59
CA ILE A 116 -8.69 5.08 0.10
C ILE A 116 -8.30 5.34 -1.35
N GLN A 117 -7.00 5.37 -1.64
CA GLN A 117 -6.43 5.57 -2.97
C GLN A 117 -5.10 4.84 -3.08
N ALA A 118 -4.77 4.34 -4.27
CA ALA A 118 -3.49 3.71 -4.59
C ALA A 118 -2.91 4.31 -5.88
N ARG A 119 -1.58 4.42 -5.94
CA ARG A 119 -0.83 4.82 -7.13
C ARG A 119 0.39 3.95 -7.28
N SER A 120 0.41 3.17 -8.35
CA SER A 120 1.47 2.24 -8.71
C SER A 120 2.19 2.77 -9.95
N THR A 121 3.52 2.63 -10.01
CA THR A 121 4.30 3.07 -11.17
C THR A 121 3.81 2.37 -12.45
N GLN A 122 3.41 3.14 -13.47
CA GLN A 122 2.93 2.58 -14.75
C GLN A 122 4.11 2.21 -15.66
N ASP A 123 4.01 1.09 -16.38
CA ASP A 123 5.01 0.67 -17.37
C ASP A 123 4.81 1.44 -18.71
N ARG A 124 5.76 1.53 -19.65
CA ARG A 124 7.05 0.82 -19.83
C ARG A 124 8.23 1.63 -19.28
N ARG A 125 8.81 1.12 -18.18
CA ARG A 125 10.02 1.59 -17.46
C ARG A 125 9.82 2.70 -16.40
N HIS A 126 8.57 2.84 -15.93
CA HIS A 126 8.17 3.46 -14.65
C HIS A 126 8.03 5.00 -14.64
N GLY A 127 7.15 5.52 -15.50
CA GLY A 127 6.78 6.92 -15.56
C GLY A 127 6.01 7.42 -14.32
N PRO A 128 5.81 8.75 -14.19
CA PRO A 128 5.17 9.33 -13.02
C PRO A 128 3.71 8.89 -12.95
N THR A 129 3.28 8.48 -11.75
CA THR A 129 1.86 8.24 -11.49
C THR A 129 1.13 9.56 -11.32
N LEU A 130 -0.19 9.54 -11.51
CA LEU A 130 -1.03 10.61 -10.98
C LEU A 130 -0.75 10.77 -9.47
N PRO A 131 -0.75 12.00 -8.95
CA PRO A 131 -0.52 12.22 -7.53
C PRO A 131 -1.65 11.66 -6.67
N LEU A 132 -1.32 11.41 -5.41
CA LEU A 132 -2.28 11.34 -4.31
C LEU A 132 -2.44 12.75 -3.73
N ILE A 133 -3.67 13.25 -3.62
CA ILE A 133 -3.95 14.54 -2.98
C ILE A 133 -4.93 14.30 -1.84
N PHE A 134 -4.57 14.75 -0.64
CA PHE A 134 -5.40 14.54 0.55
C PHE A 134 -5.19 15.62 1.60
N ASN A 135 -6.20 15.80 2.46
CA ASN A 135 -6.12 16.67 3.62
C ASN A 135 -5.39 15.96 4.77
N ILE A 136 -4.32 16.57 5.26
CA ILE A 136 -3.41 15.97 6.25
C ILE A 136 -4.14 15.75 7.59
N ARG A 137 -4.92 16.74 8.05
CA ARG A 137 -5.64 16.68 9.33
C ARG A 137 -6.71 15.60 9.34
N ARG A 138 -7.44 15.43 8.23
CA ARG A 138 -8.42 14.34 8.08
C ARG A 138 -7.76 12.97 8.16
N MET A 139 -6.59 12.81 7.52
CA MET A 139 -5.84 11.57 7.62
C MET A 139 -5.30 11.34 9.03
N GLU A 140 -4.78 12.37 9.69
CA GLU A 140 -4.29 12.30 11.07
C GLU A 140 -5.41 11.89 12.06
N SER A 141 -6.58 12.51 11.97
CA SER A 141 -7.75 12.15 12.79
C SER A 141 -8.24 10.71 12.55
N ALA A 142 -7.96 10.13 11.38
CA ALA A 142 -8.26 8.75 11.03
C ALA A 142 -7.07 7.80 11.29
N TYR A 143 -6.01 8.27 11.96
CA TYR A 143 -4.74 7.55 12.13
C TYR A 143 -4.18 6.98 10.83
N GLY A 144 -4.45 7.66 9.73
CA GLY A 144 -4.06 7.24 8.40
C GLY A 144 -2.64 7.62 8.03
N GLY A 145 -2.22 7.15 6.87
CA GLY A 145 -0.88 7.37 6.37
C GLY A 145 -0.69 6.83 4.97
N ILE A 146 0.58 6.81 4.58
CA ILE A 146 1.03 6.36 3.27
C ILE A 146 1.72 5.01 3.44
N VAL A 147 1.18 3.98 2.83
CA VAL A 147 1.83 2.66 2.73
C VAL A 147 2.62 2.58 1.43
N PHE A 148 3.89 2.23 1.53
CA PHE A 148 4.75 1.89 0.41
C PHE A 148 4.72 0.39 0.20
N SER A 149 4.59 -0.05 -1.04
CA SER A 149 4.57 -1.46 -1.40
C SER A 149 5.38 -1.74 -2.66
N LYS A 150 5.91 -2.96 -2.78
CA LYS A 150 6.66 -3.40 -3.96
C LYS A 150 6.22 -4.79 -4.43
N ALA A 151 6.27 -5.01 -5.74
CA ALA A 151 5.98 -6.29 -6.39
C ALA A 151 7.08 -6.67 -7.39
N LYS A 152 7.40 -7.97 -7.47
CA LYS A 152 8.07 -8.51 -8.67
C LYS A 152 7.10 -8.43 -9.84
N PHE A 153 7.61 -8.37 -11.07
CA PHE A 153 6.78 -8.34 -12.28
C PHE A 153 5.67 -9.43 -12.24
N LEU A 154 4.42 -9.02 -12.46
CA LEU A 154 3.19 -9.85 -12.34
C LEU A 154 2.89 -10.43 -10.95
N GLY A 155 3.62 -10.01 -9.92
CA GLY A 155 3.38 -10.38 -8.53
C GLY A 155 2.43 -9.43 -7.80
N GLU A 156 1.91 -9.88 -6.67
CA GLU A 156 1.12 -9.04 -5.77
C GLU A 156 2.02 -8.02 -5.04
N HIS A 157 1.53 -6.79 -4.89
CA HIS A 157 2.21 -5.75 -4.12
C HIS A 157 2.28 -6.12 -2.65
N LYS A 158 3.51 -6.32 -2.17
CA LYS A 158 3.80 -6.52 -0.76
C LYS A 158 4.06 -5.18 -0.11
N GLU A 159 3.28 -4.87 0.91
CA GLU A 159 3.49 -3.67 1.71
C GLU A 159 4.77 -3.80 2.54
N VAL A 160 5.56 -2.73 2.57
CA VAL A 160 6.90 -2.74 3.15
C VAL A 160 7.12 -1.63 4.16
N TYR A 161 6.59 -0.43 3.89
CA TYR A 161 6.81 0.72 4.77
C TYR A 161 5.53 1.51 5.02
N PHE A 162 5.46 2.16 6.18
CA PHE A 162 4.37 3.07 6.54
C PHE A 162 4.91 4.44 6.96
N LEU A 163 4.39 5.50 6.37
CA LEU A 163 4.61 6.88 6.78
C LEU A 163 3.32 7.46 7.36
N SER A 164 3.36 7.84 8.63
CA SER A 164 2.20 8.33 9.35
C SER A 164 1.77 9.73 8.90
N ALA A 165 0.46 10.02 8.88
CA ALA A 165 -0.03 11.39 8.68
C ALA A 165 0.39 12.33 9.82
N PHE A 166 0.66 11.81 11.02
CA PHE A 166 1.20 12.58 12.13
C PHE A 166 2.60 13.14 11.81
N ASP A 167 3.48 12.34 11.20
CA ASP A 167 4.79 12.80 10.72
C ASP A 167 4.63 13.92 9.68
N LEU A 168 3.74 13.76 8.70
CA LEU A 168 3.47 14.78 7.69
C LEU A 168 2.95 16.09 8.29
N LEU A 169 2.08 16.01 9.30
CA LEU A 169 1.55 17.17 10.01
C LEU A 169 2.66 17.88 10.81
N SER A 170 3.42 17.13 11.61
CA SER A 170 4.53 17.66 12.42
C SER A 170 5.64 18.30 11.57
N GLY A 171 5.85 17.78 10.36
CA GLY A 171 6.79 18.33 9.40
C GLY A 171 6.33 19.63 8.73
N ASN A 172 5.07 20.05 8.93
CA ASN A 172 4.46 21.16 8.21
C ASN A 172 4.53 20.95 6.68
N MET A 173 4.00 19.81 6.22
CA MET A 173 3.99 19.42 4.80
C MET A 173 2.79 19.98 4.01
N GLY A 174 1.92 20.76 4.65
CA GLY A 174 0.77 21.37 4.01
C GLY A 174 1.14 22.36 2.90
N GLY A 175 0.36 22.38 1.81
CA GLY A 175 0.63 23.22 0.63
C GLY A 175 1.84 22.80 -0.19
N LYS A 176 2.35 21.57 0.00
CA LYS A 176 3.54 21.05 -0.69
C LYS A 176 3.23 19.83 -1.55
N ARG A 177 4.07 19.64 -2.57
CA ARG A 177 4.26 18.37 -3.26
C ARG A 177 5.45 17.64 -2.64
N LEU A 178 5.22 16.40 -2.23
CA LEU A 178 6.23 15.47 -1.78
C LEU A 178 6.44 14.43 -2.89
N THR A 179 7.65 14.36 -3.43
CA THR A 179 7.98 13.31 -4.42
C THR A 179 8.91 12.31 -3.78
N PHE A 180 8.40 11.08 -3.61
CA PHE A 180 9.20 9.94 -3.18
C PHE A 180 9.75 9.23 -4.41
N THR A 181 11.07 9.22 -4.55
CA THR A 181 11.76 8.51 -5.64
C THR A 181 12.48 7.29 -5.08
N TRP A 182 12.03 6.10 -5.47
CA TRP A 182 12.76 4.86 -5.19
C TRP A 182 14.01 4.83 -6.05
N GLN A 183 15.19 4.82 -5.45
CA GLN A 183 16.47 4.88 -6.18
C GLN A 183 17.14 3.52 -6.33
N VAL A 184 17.00 2.65 -5.33
CA VAL A 184 17.63 1.33 -5.26
C VAL A 184 16.63 0.36 -4.63
N ASP A 185 16.61 -0.88 -5.13
CA ASP A 185 15.79 -1.98 -4.62
C ASP A 185 16.50 -3.34 -4.57
#